data_AF-A0A660TJG3-F1
#
_entry.id   AF-A0A660TJG3-F1
#
_cell.length_a   1.000
_cell.length_b   1.000
_cell.length_c   1.000
_cell.angle_alpha   90.00
_cell.angle_beta   90.00
_cell.angle_gamma   90.00
#
_symmetry.space_group_name_H-M   'P 1'
#
loop_
_entity.id
_entity.type
_entity.pdbx_description
1 polymer ?
#
loop_
_entity_poly.entity_id
_entity_poly.type
_entity_poly.pdbx_seq_one_letter_code
_entity_poly.pdbx_strand_id
1 'polypeptide(L)'
;MTELLKQFILESRDFLQNISANLISLEKEPDNSMLITELFRSVHTLKGNSGLFDFPDMTKVLHEGEDLMVLVRDGEIPYSVKIADHLFSVMDFVSILMDEIEENENPLDHTDEANQLIQNLRDMKGGINSNPVNADLPDSDKPYEGKTPLSTENTIPEAVLMDAFKRIVSGETVFLINFKPEEECFYKGEDPFYQIRNTPGELWGAVNQMDSWPPIDDFDCYRCIISFVALSSAPKDELLEYFKYIPDQV
;
A
#
# COMPACT_ATOMS: atom_id res chain seq x y z
N MET A 1 -18.33 3.29 24.93
CA MET A 1 -17.16 2.83 24.19
C MET A 1 -17.33 1.34 23.86
N THR A 2 -17.25 0.96 22.59
CA THR A 2 -17.41 -0.45 22.17
C THR A 2 -16.17 -1.27 22.53
N GLU A 3 -16.32 -2.59 22.70
CA GLU A 3 -15.15 -3.47 22.95
C GLU A 3 -14.16 -3.46 21.78
N LEU A 4 -14.65 -3.27 20.54
CA LEU A 4 -13.81 -3.10 19.36
C LEU A 4 -12.97 -1.81 19.43
N LEU A 5 -13.55 -0.71 19.90
CA LEU A 5 -12.85 0.56 20.07
C LEU A 5 -11.78 0.48 21.18
N LYS A 6 -12.07 -0.21 22.29
CA LYS A 6 -11.08 -0.46 23.35
C LYS A 6 -9.90 -1.28 22.84
N GLN A 7 -10.18 -2.34 22.09
CA GLN A 7 -9.13 -3.18 21.49
C GLN A 7 -8.27 -2.37 20.51
N PHE A 8 -8.90 -1.53 19.69
CA PHE A 8 -8.19 -0.63 18.79
C PHE A 8 -7.28 0.36 19.53
N ILE A 9 -7.75 0.98 20.63
CA ILE A 9 -6.93 1.90 21.43
C ILE A 9 -5.71 1.18 22.02
N LEU A 10 -5.90 -0.04 22.55
CA LEU A 10 -4.81 -0.85 23.08
C LEU A 10 -3.78 -1.22 22.01
N GLU A 11 -4.23 -1.74 20.87
CA GLU A 11 -3.35 -2.09 19.75
C GLU A 11 -2.64 -0.86 19.18
N SER A 12 -3.34 0.27 19.07
CA SER A 12 -2.75 1.53 18.61
C SER A 12 -1.61 1.97 19.52
N ARG A 13 -1.77 1.84 20.85
CA ARG A 13 -0.70 2.14 21.81
C ARG A 13 0.52 1.23 21.63
N ASP A 14 0.31 -0.06 21.36
CA ASP A 14 1.42 -0.99 21.04
C ASP A 14 2.12 -0.59 19.74
N PHE A 15 1.38 -0.20 18.70
CA PHE A 15 1.97 0.31 17.45
C PHE A 15 2.77 1.59 17.68
N LEU A 16 2.25 2.56 18.45
CA LEU A 16 2.95 3.81 18.77
C LEU A 16 4.28 3.55 19.51
N GLN A 17 4.30 2.59 20.43
CA GLN A 17 5.52 2.19 21.14
C GLN A 17 6.55 1.56 20.19
N ASN A 18 6.11 0.62 19.33
CA ASN A 18 6.98 -0.04 18.36
C ASN A 18 7.55 0.96 17.35
N ILE A 19 6.72 1.88 16.84
CA ILE A 19 7.14 2.95 15.93
C ILE A 19 8.22 3.81 16.61
N SER A 20 7.98 4.23 17.85
CA SER A 20 8.94 5.05 18.60
C SER A 20 10.29 4.34 18.81
N ALA A 21 10.27 3.06 19.17
CA ALA A 21 11.49 2.26 19.35
C ALA A 21 12.28 2.09 18.04
N ASN A 22 11.57 1.87 16.92
CA ASN A 22 12.18 1.72 15.60
C ASN A 22 12.75 3.05 15.08
N LEU A 23 12.08 4.18 15.32
CA LEU A 23 12.61 5.50 15.01
C LEU A 23 13.93 5.78 15.74
N ILE A 24 14.00 5.51 17.05
CA ILE A 24 15.23 5.67 17.85
C ILE A 24 16.34 4.73 17.37
N SER A 25 16.00 3.52 16.95
CA SER A 25 16.98 2.56 16.42
C SER A 25 17.55 3.01 15.07
N LEU A 26 16.70 3.58 14.20
CA LEU A 26 17.09 4.14 12.91
C LEU A 26 17.95 5.41 13.03
N GLU A 27 17.93 6.14 14.15
CA GLU A 27 18.91 7.21 14.40
C GLU A 27 20.36 6.69 14.44
N LYS A 28 20.55 5.46 14.91
CA LYS A 28 21.86 4.81 15.01
C LYS A 28 22.22 4.05 13.74
N GLU A 29 21.22 3.46 13.09
CA GLU A 29 21.37 2.62 11.90
C GLU A 29 20.45 3.08 10.75
N PRO A 30 20.69 4.28 10.17
CA PRO A 30 19.75 4.92 9.23
C PRO A 30 19.56 4.16 7.91
N ASP A 31 20.51 3.30 7.53
CA ASP A 31 20.47 2.52 6.29
C ASP A 31 19.94 1.08 6.50
N ASN A 32 19.47 0.75 7.72
CA ASN A 32 18.99 -0.59 8.03
C ASN A 32 17.60 -0.83 7.41
N SER A 33 17.59 -1.46 6.23
CA SER A 33 16.38 -1.73 5.45
C SER A 33 15.34 -2.59 6.16
N MET A 34 15.75 -3.44 7.10
CA MET A 34 14.82 -4.23 7.91
C MET A 34 14.03 -3.33 8.87
N LEU A 35 14.73 -2.42 9.57
CA LEU A 35 14.10 -1.45 10.48
C LEU A 35 13.18 -0.48 9.72
N ILE A 36 13.59 -0.03 8.53
CA ILE A 36 12.74 0.82 7.66
C ILE A 36 11.47 0.07 7.23
N THR A 37 11.61 -1.20 6.84
CA THR A 37 10.45 -2.02 6.42
C THR A 37 9.51 -2.31 7.58
N GLU A 38 10.05 -2.58 8.77
CA GLU A 38 9.27 -2.79 9.99
C GLU A 38 8.51 -1.53 10.39
N LEU A 39 9.19 -0.38 10.41
CA LEU A 39 8.59 0.93 10.68
C LEU A 39 7.46 1.25 9.68
N PHE A 40 7.67 0.99 8.38
CA PHE A 40 6.64 1.19 7.35
C PHE A 40 5.40 0.30 7.62
N ARG A 41 5.60 -0.97 7.97
CA ARG A 41 4.50 -1.89 8.28
C ARG A 41 3.70 -1.41 9.49
N SER A 42 4.36 -0.99 10.57
CA SER A 42 3.65 -0.49 11.76
C SER A 42 2.79 0.75 11.44
N VAL A 43 3.29 1.68 10.65
CA VAL A 43 2.52 2.86 10.20
C VAL A 43 1.37 2.47 9.26
N HIS A 44 1.62 1.56 8.30
CA HIS A 44 0.59 1.06 7.37
C HIS A 44 -0.56 0.37 8.09
N THR A 45 -0.24 -0.50 9.07
CA THR A 45 -1.23 -1.19 9.89
C THR A 45 -2.02 -0.21 10.77
N LEU A 46 -1.35 0.76 11.41
CA LEU A 46 -2.02 1.76 12.23
C LEU A 46 -3.02 2.60 11.41
N LYS A 47 -2.66 2.99 10.17
CA LYS A 47 -3.57 3.65 9.22
C LYS A 47 -4.72 2.74 8.79
N GLY A 48 -4.45 1.47 8.48
CA GLY A 48 -5.47 0.50 8.13
C GLY A 48 -6.51 0.34 9.24
N ASN A 49 -6.03 0.25 10.48
CA ASN A 49 -6.88 0.14 11.66
C ASN A 49 -7.65 1.44 11.93
N SER A 50 -7.05 2.62 11.74
CA SER A 50 -7.74 3.90 11.93
C SER A 50 -8.93 4.07 10.97
N GLY A 51 -8.83 3.52 9.75
CA GLY A 51 -9.91 3.56 8.75
C GLY A 51 -11.14 2.71 9.09
N LEU A 52 -11.06 1.84 10.09
CA LEU A 52 -12.22 1.10 10.63
C LEU A 52 -13.14 1.97 11.48
N PHE A 53 -12.68 3.16 11.88
CA PHE A 53 -13.38 4.09 12.74
C PHE A 53 -13.53 5.45 12.04
N ASP A 54 -14.53 6.23 12.43
CA ASP A 54 -14.83 7.55 11.84
C ASP A 54 -13.91 8.64 12.43
N PHE A 55 -12.60 8.48 12.25
CA PHE A 55 -11.56 9.42 12.68
C PHE A 55 -10.84 10.00 11.45
N PRO A 56 -11.50 10.92 10.72
CA PRO A 56 -11.00 11.40 9.42
C PRO A 56 -9.66 12.13 9.55
N ASP A 57 -9.45 12.89 10.61
CA ASP A 57 -8.22 13.66 10.80
C ASP A 57 -7.04 12.76 11.14
N MET A 58 -7.21 11.79 12.03
CA MET A 58 -6.22 10.75 12.29
C MET A 58 -5.82 10.01 11.01
N THR A 59 -6.79 9.59 10.22
CA THR A 59 -6.55 8.80 8.99
C THR A 59 -5.77 9.61 7.96
N LYS A 60 -6.08 10.90 7.79
CA LYS A 60 -5.34 11.79 6.87
C LYS A 60 -3.90 12.01 7.32
N VAL A 61 -3.67 12.25 8.62
CA VAL A 61 -2.31 12.45 9.15
C VAL A 61 -1.47 11.17 9.02
N LEU A 62 -2.04 10.00 9.33
CA LEU A 62 -1.38 8.70 9.16
C LEU A 62 -1.05 8.40 7.69
N HIS A 63 -1.96 8.74 6.77
CA HIS A 63 -1.71 8.60 5.32
C HIS A 63 -0.50 9.44 4.87
N GLU A 64 -0.39 10.69 5.32
CA GLU A 64 0.76 11.54 4.97
C GLU A 64 2.09 11.02 5.57
N GLY A 65 2.04 10.46 6.78
CA GLY A 65 3.18 9.81 7.43
C GLY A 65 3.61 8.52 6.71
N GLU A 66 2.66 7.70 6.26
CA GLU A 66 2.92 6.52 5.45
C GLU A 66 3.56 6.88 4.11
N ASP A 67 3.02 7.87 3.40
CA ASP A 67 3.57 8.36 2.14
C ASP A 67 5.03 8.82 2.30
N LEU A 68 5.36 9.48 3.41
CA LEU A 68 6.75 9.85 3.72
C LEU A 68 7.63 8.61 3.88
N MET A 69 7.13 7.57 4.56
CA MET A 69 7.82 6.30 4.74
C MET A 69 7.97 5.49 3.45
N VAL A 70 7.05 5.61 2.49
CA VAL A 70 7.20 5.01 1.14
C VAL A 70 8.44 5.57 0.45
N LEU A 71 8.62 6.89 0.48
CA LEU A 71 9.79 7.54 -0.14
C LEU A 71 11.10 7.08 0.50
N VAL A 72 11.13 6.89 1.82
CA VAL A 72 12.31 6.37 2.54
C VAL A 72 12.58 4.92 2.18
N ARG A 73 11.54 4.07 2.22
CA ARG A 73 11.64 2.64 1.93
C ARG A 73 12.10 2.37 0.50
N ASP A 74 11.59 3.13 -0.45
CA ASP A 74 11.92 2.99 -1.86
C ASP A 74 13.28 3.62 -2.21
N GLY A 75 13.97 4.23 -1.23
CA GLY A 75 15.27 4.86 -1.41
C GLY A 75 15.23 6.18 -2.19
N GLU A 76 14.05 6.79 -2.36
CA GLU A 76 13.91 8.10 -3.00
C GLU A 76 14.50 9.21 -2.13
N ILE A 77 14.37 9.08 -0.81
CA ILE A 77 14.95 10.00 0.17
C ILE A 77 15.66 9.20 1.28
N PRO A 78 16.85 9.62 1.75
CA PRO A 78 17.52 8.95 2.85
C PRO A 78 16.80 9.21 4.18
N TYR A 79 16.82 8.22 5.08
CA TYR A 79 16.36 8.43 6.45
C TYR A 79 17.17 9.55 7.12
N SER A 80 16.52 10.40 7.91
CA SER A 80 17.17 11.52 8.60
C SER A 80 16.45 11.90 9.88
N VAL A 81 17.13 12.63 10.77
CA VAL A 81 16.55 13.18 12.00
C VAL A 81 15.28 13.99 11.72
N LYS A 82 15.27 14.77 10.63
CA LYS A 82 14.07 15.53 10.23
C LYS A 82 12.89 14.62 9.93
N ILE A 83 13.12 13.46 9.30
CA ILE A 83 12.05 12.48 9.01
C ILE A 83 11.55 11.89 10.33
N ALA A 84 12.47 11.57 11.24
CA ALA A 84 12.13 11.10 12.58
C ALA A 84 11.23 12.11 13.32
N ASP A 85 11.62 13.39 13.35
CA ASP A 85 10.86 14.45 14.02
C ASP A 85 9.41 14.57 13.50
N HIS A 86 9.24 14.46 12.18
CA HIS A 86 7.91 14.53 11.56
C HIS A 86 7.08 13.29 11.86
N LEU A 87 7.70 12.09 11.87
CA LEU A 87 7.00 10.87 12.25
C LEU A 87 6.63 10.86 13.73
N PHE A 88 7.49 11.37 14.62
CA PHE A 88 7.13 11.60 16.02
C PHE A 88 5.95 12.56 16.17
N SER A 89 5.91 13.65 15.39
CA SER A 89 4.78 14.58 15.40
C SER A 89 3.46 13.91 14.96
N VAL A 90 3.52 12.97 14.00
CA VAL A 90 2.37 12.12 13.64
C VAL A 90 1.96 11.21 14.80
N MET A 91 2.92 10.56 15.46
CA MET A 91 2.63 9.65 16.57
C MET A 91 2.04 10.39 17.77
N ASP A 92 2.55 11.58 18.08
CA ASP A 92 2.03 12.42 19.17
C ASP A 92 0.59 12.84 18.90
N PHE A 93 0.28 13.25 17.67
CA PHE A 93 -1.09 13.59 17.26
C PHE A 93 -2.05 12.40 17.41
N VAL A 94 -1.63 11.21 16.95
CA VAL A 94 -2.42 9.98 17.10
C VAL A 94 -2.61 9.62 18.57
N SER A 95 -1.58 9.78 19.41
CA SER A 95 -1.67 9.52 20.84
C SER A 95 -2.67 10.44 21.53
N ILE A 96 -2.67 11.74 21.20
CA ILE A 96 -3.63 12.71 21.74
C ILE A 96 -5.06 12.28 21.40
N LEU A 97 -5.31 11.96 20.12
CA LEU A 97 -6.63 11.50 19.70
C LEU A 97 -7.06 10.21 20.41
N MET A 98 -6.15 9.25 20.61
CA MET A 98 -6.45 8.02 21.35
C MET A 98 -6.89 8.32 22.79
N ASP A 99 -6.20 9.22 23.47
CA ASP A 99 -6.52 9.60 24.85
C ASP A 99 -7.90 10.30 24.92
N GLU A 100 -8.20 11.19 23.96
CA GLU A 100 -9.50 11.86 23.90
C GLU A 100 -10.66 10.92 23.55
N ILE A 101 -10.43 9.98 22.64
CA ILE A 101 -11.41 8.93 22.31
C ILE A 101 -11.65 8.05 23.55
N GLU A 102 -10.60 7.78 24.33
CA GLU A 102 -10.73 6.99 25.57
C GLU A 102 -11.56 7.74 26.64
N GLU A 103 -11.41 9.06 26.74
CA GLU A 103 -12.09 9.88 27.75
C GLU A 103 -13.53 10.29 27.35
N ASN A 104 -13.75 10.67 26.08
CA ASN A 104 -14.96 11.35 25.63
C ASN A 104 -15.80 10.58 24.59
N GLU A 105 -15.36 9.38 24.16
CA GLU A 105 -15.92 8.56 23.06
C GLU A 105 -15.88 9.21 21.66
N ASN A 106 -15.95 10.54 21.58
CA ASN A 106 -15.72 11.35 20.39
C ASN A 106 -14.55 12.31 20.65
N PRO A 107 -13.51 12.32 19.79
CA PRO A 107 -12.42 13.27 19.90
C PRO A 107 -12.93 14.70 19.62
N LEU A 108 -12.20 15.69 20.15
CA LEU A 108 -12.45 17.09 19.83
C LEU A 108 -12.13 17.36 18.35
N ASP A 109 -12.56 18.53 17.86
CA ASP A 109 -12.23 18.95 16.51
C ASP A 109 -10.76 19.37 16.44
N HIS A 110 -9.94 18.53 15.80
CA HIS A 110 -8.51 18.76 15.56
C HIS A 110 -8.21 19.08 14.09
N THR A 111 -9.22 19.50 13.30
CA THR A 111 -9.07 19.74 11.86
C THR A 111 -7.91 20.70 11.56
N ASP A 112 -7.77 21.78 12.34
CA ASP A 112 -6.72 22.79 12.12
C ASP A 112 -5.31 22.26 12.41
N GLU A 113 -5.15 21.52 13.51
CA GLU A 113 -3.87 20.89 13.90
C GLU A 113 -3.47 19.79 12.90
N ALA A 114 -4.44 18.97 12.49
CA ALA A 114 -4.24 17.95 11.46
C ALA A 114 -3.81 18.58 10.13
N ASN A 115 -4.48 19.65 9.69
CA ASN A 115 -4.12 20.36 8.46
C ASN A 115 -2.72 20.98 8.53
N GLN A 116 -2.34 21.53 9.69
CA GLN A 116 -0.99 22.09 9.87
C GLN A 116 0.08 21.00 9.80
N LEU A 117 -0.16 19.85 10.41
CA LEU A 117 0.76 18.72 10.39
C LEU A 117 0.87 18.10 8.98
N ILE A 118 -0.26 17.94 8.28
CA ILE A 118 -0.32 17.53 6.87
C ILE A 118 0.49 18.48 6.00
N GLN A 119 0.36 19.79 6.20
CA GLN A 119 1.10 20.77 5.43
C GLN A 119 2.61 20.68 5.69
N ASN A 120 3.03 20.52 6.96
CA ASN A 120 4.45 20.35 7.29
C ASN A 120 5.05 19.10 6.62
N LEU A 121 4.31 17.97 6.62
CA LEU A 121 4.72 16.73 5.95
C LEU A 121 4.83 16.91 4.42
N ARG A 122 3.90 17.65 3.82
CA ARG A 122 3.92 17.96 2.38
C ARG A 122 5.03 18.92 1.98
N ASP A 123 5.25 19.95 2.79
CA ASP A 123 6.34 20.92 2.57
C ASP A 123 7.71 20.24 2.67
N MET A 124 7.84 19.22 3.53
CA MET A 124 9.03 18.37 3.56
C MET A 124 9.21 17.59 2.25
N LYS A 125 8.16 16.91 1.75
CA LYS A 125 8.19 16.18 0.47
C LYS A 125 8.49 17.13 -0.70
N GLY A 126 7.90 18.33 -0.72
CA GLY A 126 8.11 19.35 -1.73
C GLY A 126 9.47 20.05 -1.65
N GLY A 127 9.99 20.25 -0.44
CA GLY A 127 11.31 20.85 -0.19
C GLY A 127 12.46 19.96 -0.63
N ILE A 128 12.29 18.63 -0.57
CA ILE A 128 13.26 17.65 -1.07
C ILE A 128 13.35 17.67 -2.61
N ASN A 129 12.29 18.11 -3.31
CA ASN A 129 12.27 18.35 -4.76
C ASN A 129 12.83 19.72 -5.19
N SER A 130 13.35 20.53 -4.25
CA SER A 130 13.90 21.87 -4.52
C SER A 130 15.42 21.94 -4.29
N ASN A 131 16.16 21.13 -5.03
CA ASN A 131 17.55 21.47 -5.37
C ASN A 131 17.59 21.74 -6.89
N PRO A 132 18.06 22.91 -7.35
CA PRO A 132 17.84 23.35 -8.71
C PRO A 132 18.75 22.58 -9.67
N VAL A 133 18.20 21.57 -10.34
CA VAL A 133 18.77 21.11 -11.61
C VAL A 133 18.15 21.98 -12.69
N ASN A 134 19.01 22.78 -13.34
CA ASN A 134 18.66 23.72 -14.40
C ASN A 134 17.68 23.09 -15.40
N ALA A 135 16.68 23.89 -15.73
CA ALA A 135 15.80 23.69 -16.85
C ALA A 135 16.60 23.67 -18.15
N ASP A 136 16.68 22.50 -18.77
CA ASP A 136 16.60 22.38 -20.21
C ASP A 136 15.38 21.51 -20.51
N LEU A 137 14.55 22.01 -21.42
CA LEU A 137 13.32 21.39 -21.90
C LEU A 137 13.54 19.89 -22.17
N PRO A 138 12.62 18.98 -21.78
CA PRO A 138 12.78 17.59 -22.12
C PRO A 138 12.62 17.43 -23.63
N ASP A 139 13.74 17.09 -24.26
CA ASP A 139 13.81 16.44 -25.56
C ASP A 139 12.82 15.26 -25.56
N SER A 140 11.95 15.20 -26.56
CA SER A 140 10.79 14.31 -26.67
C SER A 140 11.13 12.83 -26.86
N ASP A 141 12.35 12.42 -26.51
CA ASP A 141 12.95 11.12 -26.83
C ASP A 141 13.49 10.36 -25.61
N LYS A 142 13.08 10.70 -24.38
CA LYS A 142 13.39 9.87 -23.19
C LYS A 142 12.16 9.12 -22.67
N PRO A 143 12.22 7.77 -22.52
CA PRO A 143 11.11 6.98 -22.01
C PRO A 143 10.78 7.33 -20.55
N TYR A 144 9.49 7.39 -20.26
CA TYR A 144 8.92 7.58 -18.92
C TYR A 144 9.25 6.37 -18.02
N GLU A 145 10.04 6.56 -16.96
CA GLU A 145 10.30 5.54 -15.94
C GLU A 145 9.19 5.56 -14.88
N GLY A 146 8.09 4.86 -15.17
CA GLY A 146 7.12 4.43 -14.17
C GLY A 146 7.67 3.25 -13.36
N LYS A 147 7.48 3.27 -12.04
CA LYS A 147 7.88 2.17 -11.16
C LYS A 147 7.14 0.88 -11.53
N THR A 148 7.96 -0.10 -11.88
CA THR A 148 7.73 -1.49 -12.33
C THR A 148 6.84 -1.65 -13.56
N PRO A 149 7.40 -2.08 -14.71
CA PRO A 149 6.63 -2.51 -15.85
C PRO A 149 5.73 -3.68 -15.46
N LEU A 150 4.59 -3.79 -16.14
CA LEU A 150 3.96 -5.09 -16.40
C LEU A 150 5.07 -6.11 -16.67
N SER A 151 5.15 -7.22 -15.92
CA SER A 151 6.19 -8.22 -16.16
C SER A 151 6.24 -8.55 -17.65
N THR A 152 7.44 -8.48 -18.26
CA THR A 152 7.70 -8.58 -19.70
C THR A 152 7.29 -9.91 -20.36
N GLU A 153 6.62 -10.80 -19.63
CA GLU A 153 6.19 -12.11 -20.11
C GLU A 153 4.79 -12.08 -20.72
N ASN A 154 3.92 -11.16 -20.30
CA ASN A 154 2.56 -11.06 -20.84
C ASN A 154 2.32 -9.72 -21.53
N THR A 155 2.33 -9.74 -22.86
CA THR A 155 1.96 -8.56 -23.65
C THR A 155 0.43 -8.43 -23.68
N ILE A 156 -0.11 -7.42 -23.00
CA ILE A 156 -1.54 -7.06 -23.13
C ILE A 156 -1.77 -6.62 -24.58
N PRO A 157 -2.73 -7.22 -25.32
CA PRO A 157 -3.00 -6.83 -26.70
C PRO A 157 -3.35 -5.35 -26.80
N GLU A 158 -2.81 -4.67 -27.83
CA GLU A 158 -3.00 -3.23 -28.03
C GLU A 158 -4.48 -2.81 -28.09
N ALA A 159 -5.34 -3.68 -28.63
CA ALA A 159 -6.79 -3.46 -28.65
C ALA A 159 -7.41 -3.35 -27.24
N VAL A 160 -6.90 -4.12 -26.27
CA VAL A 160 -7.37 -4.10 -24.87
C VAL A 160 -6.84 -2.84 -24.16
N LEU A 161 -5.57 -2.49 -24.36
CA LEU A 161 -4.99 -1.27 -23.82
C LEU A 161 -5.73 -0.02 -24.34
N MET A 162 -6.09 -0.01 -25.63
CA MET A 162 -6.86 1.07 -26.23
C MET A 162 -8.29 1.15 -25.67
N ASP A 163 -8.93 0.02 -25.36
CA ASP A 163 -10.24 0.01 -24.70
C ASP A 163 -10.17 0.53 -23.25
N ALA A 164 -9.19 0.05 -22.48
CA ALA A 164 -8.92 0.54 -21.14
C ALA A 164 -8.59 2.04 -21.13
N PHE A 165 -7.79 2.52 -22.08
CA PHE A 165 -7.47 3.94 -22.23
C PHE A 165 -8.71 4.79 -22.52
N LYS A 166 -9.59 4.36 -23.43
CA LYS A 166 -10.83 5.08 -23.72
C LYS A 166 -11.72 5.19 -22.49
N ARG A 167 -11.84 4.12 -21.70
CA ARG A 167 -12.58 4.08 -20.44
C ARG A 167 -12.00 5.04 -19.41
N ILE A 168 -10.68 5.06 -19.25
CA ILE A 168 -9.98 5.99 -18.36
C ILE A 168 -10.23 7.44 -18.78
N VAL A 169 -10.13 7.75 -20.07
CA VAL A 169 -10.39 9.10 -20.60
C VAL A 169 -11.85 9.51 -20.44
N SER A 170 -12.80 8.56 -20.48
CA SER A 170 -14.20 8.82 -20.15
C SER A 170 -14.51 8.89 -18.65
N GLY A 171 -13.51 8.73 -17.78
CA GLY A 171 -13.62 8.85 -16.32
C GLY A 171 -13.92 7.54 -15.59
N GLU A 172 -13.85 6.39 -16.26
CA GLU A 172 -13.95 5.07 -15.63
C GLU A 172 -12.57 4.62 -15.10
N THR A 173 -12.57 3.78 -14.07
CA THR A 173 -11.34 3.19 -13.53
C THR A 173 -11.12 1.79 -14.09
N VAL A 174 -9.87 1.47 -14.39
CA VAL A 174 -9.45 0.11 -14.78
C VAL A 174 -8.39 -0.35 -13.79
N PHE A 175 -8.53 -1.57 -13.29
CA PHE A 175 -7.65 -2.19 -12.31
C PHE A 175 -6.85 -3.31 -12.94
N LEU A 176 -5.57 -3.39 -12.57
CA LEU A 176 -4.73 -4.55 -12.82
C LEU A 176 -4.70 -5.38 -11.53
N ILE A 177 -5.01 -6.66 -11.65
CA ILE A 177 -5.19 -7.61 -10.57
C ILE A 177 -4.05 -8.62 -10.68
N ASN A 178 -3.29 -8.83 -9.59
CA ASN A 178 -2.16 -9.75 -9.57
C ASN A 178 -2.46 -10.89 -8.61
N PHE A 179 -3.11 -11.93 -9.14
CA PHE A 179 -3.54 -13.06 -8.32
C PHE A 179 -2.47 -14.14 -8.23
N LYS A 180 -1.95 -14.35 -7.02
CA LYS A 180 -0.97 -15.31 -6.60
C LYS A 180 -1.59 -16.35 -5.65
N PRO A 181 -2.05 -17.49 -6.18
CA PRO A 181 -2.66 -18.51 -5.36
C PRO A 181 -1.68 -19.10 -4.36
N GLU A 182 -2.18 -19.58 -3.23
CA GLU A 182 -1.36 -20.35 -2.31
C GLU A 182 -0.85 -21.65 -2.95
N GLU A 183 0.36 -22.05 -2.57
CA GLU A 183 0.96 -23.29 -3.08
C GLU A 183 0.09 -24.52 -2.82
N GLU A 184 -0.62 -24.57 -1.69
CA GLU A 184 -1.46 -25.72 -1.31
C GLU A 184 -2.95 -25.54 -1.68
N CYS A 185 -3.30 -24.54 -2.52
CA CYS A 185 -4.70 -24.21 -2.84
C CYS A 185 -5.49 -25.42 -3.38
N PHE A 186 -4.85 -26.32 -4.12
CA PHE A 186 -5.51 -27.52 -4.67
C PHE A 186 -5.86 -28.55 -3.58
N TYR A 187 -5.11 -28.64 -2.48
CA TYR A 187 -5.47 -29.47 -1.34
C TYR A 187 -6.70 -28.94 -0.60
N LYS A 188 -6.92 -27.62 -0.65
CA LYS A 188 -8.10 -26.94 -0.12
C LYS A 188 -9.31 -27.05 -1.06
N GLY A 189 -9.14 -27.64 -2.26
CA GLY A 189 -10.17 -27.78 -3.26
C GLY A 189 -10.50 -26.49 -4.00
N GLU A 190 -9.59 -25.51 -3.96
CA GLU A 190 -9.74 -24.24 -4.67
C GLU A 190 -9.35 -24.41 -6.15
N ASP A 191 -10.02 -23.66 -7.03
CA ASP A 191 -9.68 -23.55 -8.45
C ASP A 191 -9.31 -22.10 -8.78
N PRO A 192 -8.01 -21.75 -8.69
CA PRO A 192 -7.54 -20.40 -8.95
C PRO A 192 -7.77 -19.93 -10.39
N PHE A 193 -7.70 -20.86 -11.36
CA PHE A 193 -7.94 -20.51 -12.76
C PHE A 193 -9.40 -20.13 -12.99
N TYR A 194 -10.33 -20.88 -12.37
CA TYR A 194 -11.75 -20.55 -12.41
C TYR A 194 -12.04 -19.21 -11.72
N GLN A 195 -11.42 -18.93 -10.56
CA GLN A 195 -11.61 -17.64 -9.88
C GLN A 195 -11.16 -16.45 -10.73
N ILE A 196 -9.93 -16.48 -11.26
CA ILE A 196 -9.46 -15.32 -12.03
C ILE A 196 -10.27 -15.10 -13.31
N ARG A 197 -10.73 -16.18 -13.96
CA ARG A 197 -11.52 -16.09 -15.20
C ARG A 197 -12.95 -15.57 -14.97
N ASN A 198 -13.44 -15.61 -13.74
CA ASN A 198 -14.76 -15.09 -13.37
C ASN A 198 -14.66 -13.76 -12.62
N THR A 199 -13.51 -13.10 -12.68
CA THR A 199 -13.33 -11.76 -12.14
C THR A 199 -14.35 -10.80 -12.78
N PRO A 200 -15.11 -10.03 -11.97
CA PRO A 200 -16.04 -9.05 -12.49
C PRO A 200 -15.35 -8.06 -13.43
N GLY A 201 -16.01 -7.71 -14.53
CA GLY A 201 -15.52 -6.69 -15.47
C GLY A 201 -14.18 -7.01 -16.16
N GLU A 202 -13.76 -8.28 -16.20
CA GLU A 202 -12.53 -8.73 -16.86
C GLU A 202 -12.49 -8.28 -18.34
N LEU A 203 -11.45 -7.53 -18.68
CA LEU A 203 -11.12 -7.10 -20.03
C LEU A 203 -10.05 -8.02 -20.65
N TRP A 204 -9.16 -8.57 -19.83
CA TRP A 204 -8.07 -9.45 -20.25
C TRP A 204 -7.49 -10.19 -19.05
N GLY A 205 -6.85 -11.33 -19.30
CA GLY A 205 -6.04 -12.02 -18.30
C GLY A 205 -4.96 -12.89 -18.91
N ALA A 206 -3.98 -13.26 -18.11
CA ALA A 206 -2.89 -14.16 -18.48
C ALA A 206 -2.38 -14.97 -17.29
N VAL A 207 -1.72 -16.09 -17.60
CA VAL A 207 -1.13 -17.01 -16.63
C VAL A 207 0.39 -16.83 -16.66
N ASN A 208 0.97 -16.67 -15.49
CA ASN A 208 2.40 -16.57 -15.26
C ASN A 208 2.90 -17.78 -14.47
N GLN A 209 4.18 -18.08 -14.61
CA GLN A 209 4.86 -19.05 -13.78
C GLN A 209 5.43 -18.33 -12.54
N MET A 210 5.22 -18.89 -11.34
CA MET A 210 5.78 -18.32 -10.10
C MET A 210 7.21 -18.78 -9.86
N ASP A 211 7.47 -20.08 -10.02
CA ASP A 211 8.74 -20.75 -9.75
C ASP A 211 9.18 -21.61 -10.92
N SER A 212 10.48 -21.91 -11.04
CA SER A 212 10.99 -22.85 -12.04
C SER A 212 10.35 -24.24 -11.88
N TRP A 213 9.89 -24.85 -12.97
CA TRP A 213 9.34 -26.21 -12.95
C TRP A 213 10.30 -27.18 -12.26
N PRO A 214 9.86 -27.91 -11.23
CA PRO A 214 10.70 -28.92 -10.61
C PRO A 214 10.98 -30.06 -11.61
N PRO A 215 12.06 -30.83 -11.41
CA PRO A 215 12.28 -32.08 -12.14
C PRO A 215 11.06 -32.99 -12.04
N ILE A 216 10.80 -33.81 -13.06
CA ILE A 216 9.59 -34.64 -13.12
C ILE A 216 9.44 -35.59 -11.93
N ASP A 217 10.56 -36.02 -11.34
CA ASP A 217 10.58 -36.92 -10.18
C ASP A 217 10.15 -36.22 -8.87
N ASP A 218 10.31 -34.89 -8.80
CA ASP A 218 9.93 -34.04 -7.66
C ASP A 218 8.64 -33.24 -7.95
N PHE A 219 7.99 -33.49 -9.09
CA PHE A 219 6.78 -32.78 -9.48
C PHE A 219 5.59 -33.20 -8.63
N ASP A 220 5.06 -32.25 -7.88
CA ASP A 220 3.82 -32.40 -7.12
C ASP A 220 2.67 -31.69 -7.84
N CYS A 221 1.71 -32.47 -8.33
CA CYS A 221 0.55 -31.95 -9.04
C CYS A 221 -0.45 -31.21 -8.15
N TYR A 222 -0.31 -31.30 -6.82
CA TYR A 222 -1.15 -30.58 -5.87
C TYR A 222 -0.51 -29.28 -5.38
N ARG A 223 0.74 -28.99 -5.77
CA ARG A 223 1.40 -27.71 -5.48
C ARG A 223 1.17 -26.72 -6.62
N CYS A 224 0.56 -25.59 -6.33
CA CYS A 224 0.40 -24.49 -7.27
C CYS A 224 1.73 -23.76 -7.46
N ILE A 225 2.15 -23.64 -8.72
CA ILE A 225 3.39 -22.96 -9.13
C ILE A 225 3.12 -21.92 -10.23
N ILE A 226 1.86 -21.51 -10.38
CA ILE A 226 1.39 -20.56 -11.38
C ILE A 226 0.67 -19.40 -10.70
N SER A 227 0.79 -18.21 -11.28
CA SER A 227 0.06 -17.00 -10.88
C SER A 227 -0.71 -16.45 -12.05
N PHE A 228 -1.57 -15.47 -11.81
CA PHE A 228 -2.44 -14.89 -12.81
C PHE A 228 -2.37 -13.37 -12.74
N VAL A 229 -2.55 -12.74 -13.89
CA VAL A 229 -2.75 -11.29 -13.99
C VAL A 229 -4.02 -11.06 -14.77
N ALA A 230 -4.88 -10.16 -14.31
CA ALA A 230 -6.09 -9.77 -15.01
C ALA A 230 -6.25 -8.26 -15.04
N LEU A 231 -6.81 -7.74 -16.13
CA LEU A 231 -7.24 -6.36 -16.26
C LEU A 231 -8.75 -6.32 -16.14
N SER A 232 -9.28 -5.50 -15.25
CA SER A 232 -10.72 -5.38 -15.02
C SER A 232 -11.17 -3.93 -15.03
N SER A 233 -12.36 -3.70 -15.59
CA SER A 233 -13.09 -2.41 -15.54
C SER A 233 -14.14 -2.37 -14.42
N ALA A 234 -14.29 -3.44 -13.64
CA ALA A 234 -15.23 -3.44 -12.54
C ALA A 234 -14.82 -2.44 -11.45
N PRO A 235 -15.80 -1.86 -10.73
CA PRO A 235 -15.51 -1.00 -9.59
C PRO A 235 -14.67 -1.74 -8.55
N LYS A 236 -13.79 -1.01 -7.88
CA LYS A 236 -12.92 -1.56 -6.84
C LYS A 236 -13.68 -2.37 -5.79
N ASP A 237 -14.85 -1.88 -5.37
CA ASP A 237 -15.67 -2.51 -4.33
C ASP A 237 -16.19 -3.89 -4.76
N GLU A 238 -16.54 -4.04 -6.04
CA GLU A 238 -17.00 -5.32 -6.60
C GLU A 238 -15.84 -6.32 -6.68
N LEU A 239 -14.64 -5.85 -7.03
CA LEU A 239 -13.43 -6.67 -7.06
C LEU A 239 -13.00 -7.11 -5.66
N LEU A 240 -13.03 -6.20 -4.68
CA LEU A 240 -12.72 -6.53 -3.30
C LEU A 240 -13.73 -7.51 -2.70
N GLU A 241 -15.01 -7.36 -3.02
CA GLU A 241 -16.05 -8.30 -2.60
C GLU A 241 -15.87 -9.68 -3.25
N TYR A 242 -15.42 -9.71 -4.50
CA TYR A 242 -15.15 -10.96 -5.22
C TYR A 242 -13.97 -11.74 -4.61
N PHE A 243 -12.89 -11.04 -4.26
CA PHE A 243 -11.66 -11.63 -3.71
C PHE A 243 -11.59 -11.65 -2.17
N LYS A 244 -12.69 -11.28 -1.49
CA LYS A 244 -12.74 -11.13 -0.04
C LYS A 244 -12.28 -12.34 0.78
N TYR A 245 -12.34 -13.55 0.21
CA TYR A 245 -11.95 -14.79 0.89
C TYR A 245 -10.47 -15.15 0.68
N ILE A 246 -9.78 -14.47 -0.23
CA ILE A 246 -8.37 -14.68 -0.57
C ILE A 246 -7.65 -13.34 -0.81
N PRO A 247 -7.81 -12.33 0.09
CA PRO A 247 -7.28 -10.99 -0.14
C PRO A 247 -5.75 -10.97 -0.18
N ASP A 248 -5.09 -11.86 0.54
CA ASP A 248 -3.63 -11.97 0.58
C ASP A 248 -3.03 -12.54 -0.71
N GLN A 249 -3.89 -13.08 -1.57
CA GLN A 249 -3.50 -13.66 -2.84
C GLN A 249 -3.62 -12.66 -3.99
N VAL A 250 -4.23 -11.47 -3.86
CA VAL A 250 -4.69 -10.65 -5.02
C VAL A 250 -4.19 -9.21 -5.03
#